data_AF-A0AAW0CW18-F1
#
_entry.id   AF-A0AAW0CW18-F1
#
_cell.length_a   1.000
_cell.length_b   1.000
_cell.length_c   1.000
_cell.angle_alpha   90.00
_cell.angle_beta   90.00
_cell.angle_gamma   90.00
#
_symmetry.space_group_name_H-M   'P 1'
#
loop_
_entity.id
_entity.type
_entity.pdbx_description
1 polymer ?
#
loop_
_entity_poly.entity_id
_entity_poly.type
_entity_poly.pdbx_seq_one_letter_code
_entity_poly.pdbx_strand_id
1 'polypeptide(L)'
;MGVEYVFDYSSATVIDDIVAALKGKGEMAGIFSAIGKPETLIQCAAVIQRLEGRQHVATVRPPGFPAVENWPEGVEISNNASSHMNSEMSGAVWGAWLEAALRDGSMKCRPKYEVVGKGLEAVQMRWI
;
A
#
# COMPACT_ATOMS: atom_id res chain seq x y z
N MET A 1 15.77 -1.09 5.44
CA MET A 1 14.37 -0.62 5.49
C MET A 1 14.45 0.81 6.01
N GLY A 2 14.44 1.83 5.15
CA GLY A 2 14.60 3.24 5.55
C GLY A 2 13.38 3.79 6.29
N VAL A 3 13.05 3.18 7.43
CA VAL A 3 11.88 3.45 8.27
C VAL A 3 12.34 4.15 9.54
N GLU A 4 11.69 5.25 9.90
CA GLU A 4 12.02 6.04 11.10
C GLU A 4 11.35 5.48 12.36
N TYR A 5 10.13 4.91 12.23
CA TYR A 5 9.34 4.40 13.35
C TYR A 5 8.68 3.07 13.03
N VAL A 6 8.63 2.17 14.02
CA VAL A 6 7.94 0.88 13.95
C VAL A 6 7.05 0.75 15.17
N PHE A 7 5.79 0.40 14.95
CA PHE A 7 4.80 0.19 16.01
C PHE A 7 4.18 -1.20 15.88
N ASP A 8 3.88 -1.82 17.02
CA ASP A 8 3.14 -3.07 17.07
C ASP A 8 1.64 -2.78 16.90
N TYR A 9 1.06 -3.27 15.80
CA TYR A 9 -0.35 -3.07 15.48
C TYR A 9 -1.29 -3.76 16.49
N SER A 10 -0.79 -4.71 17.28
CA SER A 10 -1.58 -5.41 18.31
C SER A 10 -1.71 -4.60 19.60
N SER A 11 -0.92 -3.52 19.76
CA SER A 11 -1.01 -2.65 20.92
C SER A 11 -2.36 -1.92 20.97
N ALA A 12 -2.99 -1.91 22.14
CA ALA A 12 -4.24 -1.17 22.37
C ALA A 12 -4.06 0.35 22.20
N THR A 13 -2.83 0.87 22.32
CA THR A 13 -2.51 2.29 22.22
C THR A 13 -1.88 2.69 20.89
N VAL A 14 -1.78 1.77 19.92
CA VAL A 14 -0.99 1.99 18.70
C VAL A 14 -1.36 3.28 17.95
N ILE A 15 -2.64 3.65 17.92
CA ILE A 15 -3.10 4.90 17.29
C ILE A 15 -2.52 6.12 18.01
N ASP A 16 -2.60 6.13 19.34
CA ASP A 16 -2.07 7.23 20.17
C ASP A 16 -0.55 7.33 20.04
N ASP A 17 0.13 6.19 20.04
CA ASP A 17 1.58 6.12 19.92
C ASP A 17 2.06 6.65 18.57
N ILE A 18 1.38 6.29 17.47
CA ILE A 18 1.67 6.83 16.12
C ILE A 18 1.44 8.34 16.08
N VAL A 19 0.29 8.80 16.59
CA VAL A 19 -0.05 10.24 16.59
C VAL A 19 0.97 11.03 17.41
N ALA A 20 1.34 10.55 18.59
CA ALA A 20 2.33 11.20 19.45
C ALA A 20 3.70 11.30 18.77
N ALA A 21 4.12 10.27 18.03
CA ALA A 21 5.39 10.27 17.32
C ALA A 21 5.42 11.22 16.12
N LEU A 22 4.28 11.44 15.45
CA LEU A 22 4.19 12.21 14.20
C LEU A 22 3.74 13.67 14.41
N LYS A 23 3.06 13.97 15.51
CA LYS A 23 2.52 15.32 15.75
C LYS A 23 3.63 16.37 15.78
N GLY A 24 3.44 17.46 15.04
CA GLY A 24 4.40 18.56 14.95
C GLY A 24 5.63 18.28 14.08
N LYS A 25 5.71 17.12 13.40
CA LYS A 25 6.79 16.83 12.45
C LYS A 25 6.54 17.37 11.03
N GLY A 26 5.41 18.03 10.80
CA GLY A 26 5.01 18.61 9.52
C GLY A 26 3.70 18.03 8.99
N GLU A 27 3.34 18.44 7.79
CA GLU A 27 2.12 17.99 7.12
C GLU A 27 2.27 16.56 6.57
N MET A 28 1.29 15.72 6.87
CA MET A 28 1.23 14.36 6.36
C MET A 28 0.77 14.37 4.89
N ALA A 29 1.47 13.63 4.04
CA ALA A 29 1.02 13.37 2.66
C ALA A 29 -0.18 12.42 2.59
N GLY A 30 -0.45 11.68 3.67
CA GLY A 30 -1.51 10.68 3.80
C GLY A 30 -1.00 9.39 4.46
N ILE A 31 -1.84 8.36 4.49
CA ILE A 31 -1.51 7.03 4.98
C ILE A 31 -1.68 5.99 3.87
N PHE A 32 -0.76 5.04 3.79
CA PHE A 32 -0.89 3.88 2.92
C PHE A 32 -1.14 2.60 3.74
N SER A 33 -2.25 1.92 3.49
CA SER A 33 -2.62 0.65 4.11
C SER A 33 -2.39 -0.52 3.15
N ALA A 34 -1.43 -1.38 3.50
CA ALA A 34 -1.08 -2.58 2.74
C ALA A 34 -1.87 -3.84 3.18
N ILE A 35 -2.84 -3.72 4.08
CA ILE A 35 -3.59 -4.87 4.64
C ILE A 35 -4.99 -5.01 4.00
N GLY A 36 -5.64 -3.90 3.63
CA GLY A 36 -6.93 -3.90 2.93
C GLY A 36 -8.16 -4.34 3.76
N LYS A 37 -7.99 -4.60 5.06
CA LYS A 37 -9.08 -4.94 5.99
C LYS A 37 -9.83 -3.68 6.46
N PRO A 38 -11.18 -3.70 6.59
CA PRO A 38 -11.96 -2.54 7.03
C PRO A 38 -11.48 -1.96 8.37
N GLU A 39 -11.17 -2.82 9.34
CA GLU A 39 -10.74 -2.41 10.68
C GLU A 39 -9.42 -1.65 10.62
N THR A 40 -8.46 -2.14 9.84
CA THR A 40 -7.19 -1.45 9.62
C THR A 40 -7.38 -0.10 8.93
N LEU A 41 -8.33 0.01 7.99
CA LEU A 41 -8.60 1.28 7.31
C LEU A 41 -9.23 2.32 8.24
N ILE A 42 -10.13 1.90 9.13
CA ILE A 42 -10.68 2.77 10.18
C ILE A 42 -9.57 3.22 11.15
N GLN A 43 -8.67 2.33 11.55
CA GLN A 43 -7.52 2.71 12.39
C GLN A 43 -6.60 3.72 11.68
N CYS A 44 -6.32 3.52 10.39
CA CYS A 44 -5.58 4.50 9.59
C CYS A 44 -6.29 5.85 9.55
N ALA A 45 -7.60 5.87 9.30
CA ALA A 45 -8.38 7.10 9.27
C ALA A 45 -8.35 7.82 10.64
N ALA A 46 -8.44 7.08 11.74
CA ALA A 46 -8.34 7.63 13.09
C ALA A 46 -6.97 8.27 13.39
N VAL A 47 -5.89 7.76 12.80
CA VAL A 47 -4.56 8.39 12.90
C VAL A 47 -4.52 9.70 12.12
N ILE A 48 -4.89 9.70 10.83
CA ILE A 48 -4.71 10.88 9.97
C ILE A 48 -5.60 12.07 10.39
N GLN A 49 -6.79 11.80 10.94
CA GLN A 49 -7.67 12.84 11.50
C GLN A 49 -7.06 13.62 12.67
N ARG A 50 -6.05 13.04 13.32
CA ARG A 50 -5.36 13.66 14.47
C ARG A 50 -4.03 14.31 14.07
N LEU A 51 -3.71 14.30 12.79
CA LEU A 51 -2.48 14.85 12.22
C LEU A 51 -2.82 15.93 11.20
N GLU A 52 -1.87 16.86 11.01
CA GLU A 52 -1.98 17.93 10.03
C GLU A 52 -1.64 17.41 8.63
N GLY A 53 -2.16 18.08 7.58
CA GLY A 53 -1.91 17.73 6.18
C GLY A 53 -3.09 17.01 5.51
N ARG A 54 -2.78 16.19 4.51
CA ARG A 54 -3.78 15.59 3.64
C ARG A 54 -4.54 14.46 4.35
N GLN A 55 -5.83 14.68 4.54
CA GLN A 55 -6.77 13.70 5.10
C GLN A 55 -7.09 12.61 4.07
N HIS A 56 -6.12 11.72 3.80
CA HIS A 56 -6.22 10.72 2.74
C HIS A 56 -5.63 9.36 3.15
N VAL A 57 -6.37 8.29 2.87
CA VAL A 57 -5.93 6.89 3.05
C VAL A 57 -5.92 6.18 1.71
N ALA A 58 -4.74 5.80 1.24
CA ALA A 58 -4.57 4.92 0.09
C ALA A 58 -4.53 3.45 0.54
N THR A 59 -5.18 2.54 -0.19
CA THR A 59 -5.31 1.14 0.22
C THR A 59 -5.10 0.14 -0.91
N VAL A 60 -4.64 -1.06 -0.57
CA VAL A 60 -4.63 -2.23 -1.47
C VAL A 60 -5.99 -2.90 -1.65
N ARG A 61 -7.02 -2.43 -0.93
CA ARG A 61 -8.39 -2.99 -1.04
C ARG A 61 -8.95 -2.77 -2.46
N PRO A 62 -9.34 -3.83 -3.18
CA PRO A 62 -9.82 -3.69 -4.56
C PRO A 62 -11.16 -2.96 -4.66
N PRO A 63 -11.42 -2.25 -5.78
CA PRO A 63 -12.76 -1.77 -6.11
C PRO A 63 -13.76 -2.93 -6.16
N GLY A 64 -15.01 -2.67 -5.73
CA GLY A 64 -16.09 -3.67 -5.72
C GLY A 64 -16.19 -4.51 -4.45
N PHE A 65 -15.24 -4.39 -3.51
CA PHE A 65 -15.44 -4.88 -2.15
C PHE A 65 -16.51 -4.04 -1.43
N PRO A 66 -17.21 -4.62 -0.43
CA PRO A 66 -18.13 -3.85 0.40
C PRO A 66 -17.46 -2.60 0.94
N ALA A 67 -18.22 -1.51 0.98
CA ALA A 67 -17.80 -0.24 1.56
C ALA A 67 -17.35 -0.46 3.02
N VAL A 68 -16.38 0.35 3.46
CA VAL A 68 -16.00 0.37 4.87
C VAL A 68 -17.09 1.12 5.61
N GLU A 69 -17.81 0.43 6.48
CA GLU A 69 -18.84 1.04 7.33
C GLU A 69 -18.21 2.03 8.32
N ASN A 70 -18.97 3.05 8.71
CA ASN A 70 -18.54 4.09 9.66
C ASN A 70 -17.27 4.84 9.23
N TRP A 71 -17.08 5.02 7.92
CA TRP A 71 -15.97 5.81 7.40
C TRP A 71 -16.08 7.27 7.88
N PRO A 72 -15.00 7.84 8.45
CA PRO A 72 -15.07 9.18 9.00
C PRO A 72 -15.23 10.26 7.92
N GLU A 73 -16.02 11.28 8.23
CA GLU A 73 -16.20 12.45 7.37
C GLU A 73 -14.87 13.21 7.17
N GLY A 74 -14.66 13.71 5.97
CA GLY A 74 -13.48 14.52 5.62
C GLY A 74 -12.21 13.73 5.31
N VAL A 75 -12.22 12.40 5.43
CA VAL A 75 -11.09 11.54 5.03
C VAL A 75 -11.37 10.95 3.65
N GLU A 76 -10.52 11.25 2.67
CA GLU A 76 -10.58 10.62 1.35
C GLU A 76 -10.01 9.19 1.40
N ILE A 77 -10.57 8.30 0.60
CA ILE A 77 -10.04 6.95 0.39
C ILE A 77 -9.79 6.69 -1.10
N SER A 78 -8.64 6.13 -1.43
CA SER A 78 -8.30 5.69 -2.78
C SER A 78 -7.74 4.27 -2.79
N ASN A 79 -7.89 3.58 -3.92
CA ASN A 79 -7.21 2.31 -4.15
C ASN A 79 -5.87 2.54 -4.85
N ASN A 80 -4.86 1.74 -4.53
CA ASN A 80 -3.58 1.78 -5.26
C ASN A 80 -3.62 0.98 -6.57
N ALA A 81 -4.65 0.14 -6.77
CA ALA A 81 -4.59 -0.99 -7.68
C ALA A 81 -4.99 -0.69 -9.14
N SER A 82 -5.44 0.51 -9.50
CA SER A 82 -5.90 0.74 -10.90
C SER A 82 -6.04 2.19 -11.36
N SER A 83 -6.11 3.15 -10.45
CA SER A 83 -6.31 4.58 -10.75
C SER A 83 -5.13 5.25 -11.48
N HIS A 84 -3.97 4.58 -11.55
CA HIS A 84 -2.75 5.13 -12.16
C HIS A 84 -2.21 4.33 -13.35
N MET A 85 -2.82 3.22 -13.77
CA MET A 85 -2.26 2.38 -14.85
C MET A 85 -2.07 3.15 -16.17
N ASN A 86 -2.87 4.19 -16.42
CA ASN A 86 -2.76 5.08 -17.58
C ASN A 86 -2.22 6.48 -17.24
N SER A 87 -1.53 6.63 -16.11
CA SER A 87 -0.92 7.91 -15.71
C SER A 87 0.48 8.07 -16.33
N GLU A 88 0.94 9.32 -16.44
CA GLU A 88 2.33 9.63 -16.82
C GLU A 88 3.34 8.90 -15.93
N MET A 89 3.05 8.81 -14.62
CA MET A 89 3.86 8.05 -13.68
C MET A 89 3.94 6.56 -14.03
N SER A 90 2.83 5.93 -14.44
CA SER A 90 2.84 4.53 -14.88
C SER A 90 3.69 4.33 -16.13
N GLY A 91 3.61 5.23 -17.11
CA GLY A 91 4.49 5.21 -18.28
C GLY A 91 5.97 5.35 -17.91
N ALA A 92 6.29 6.28 -17.01
CA ALA A 92 7.64 6.49 -16.52
C ALA A 92 8.20 5.26 -15.77
N VAL A 93 7.39 4.63 -14.91
CA VAL A 93 7.82 3.46 -14.12
C VAL A 93 7.87 2.20 -14.98
N TRP A 94 6.76 1.82 -15.63
CA TRP A 94 6.63 0.53 -16.31
C TRP A 94 7.17 0.53 -17.74
N GLY A 95 7.09 1.66 -18.45
CA GLY A 95 7.54 1.77 -19.84
C GLY A 95 8.99 2.22 -19.99
N ALA A 96 9.45 3.16 -19.17
CA ALA A 96 10.81 3.72 -19.29
C ALA A 96 11.79 3.12 -18.28
N TRP A 97 11.51 3.29 -16.98
CA TRP A 97 12.45 2.92 -15.92
C TRP A 97 12.62 1.40 -15.81
N LEU A 98 11.53 0.63 -15.78
CA LEU A 98 11.60 -0.82 -15.54
C LEU A 98 12.43 -1.53 -16.60
N GLU A 99 12.25 -1.21 -17.88
CA GLU A 99 13.02 -1.83 -18.97
C GLU A 99 14.51 -1.51 -18.86
N ALA A 100 14.86 -0.25 -18.61
CA ALA A 100 16.24 0.17 -18.43
C ALA A 100 16.88 -0.50 -17.21
N ALA A 101 16.16 -0.51 -16.08
CA ALA A 101 16.62 -1.07 -14.81
C ALA A 101 16.79 -2.60 -14.85
N LEU A 102 15.95 -3.30 -15.62
CA LEU A 102 16.13 -4.73 -15.89
C LEU A 102 17.34 -4.99 -16.79
N ARG A 103 17.58 -4.12 -17.80
CA ARG A 103 18.70 -4.26 -18.74
C ARG A 103 20.05 -3.98 -18.08
N ASP A 104 20.13 -2.96 -17.21
CA ASP A 104 21.36 -2.62 -16.49
C ASP A 104 21.54 -3.41 -15.18
N GLY A 105 20.52 -4.17 -14.76
CA GLY A 105 20.55 -5.05 -13.60
C GLY A 105 20.40 -4.35 -12.25
N SER A 106 20.06 -3.06 -12.24
CA SER A 106 19.70 -2.32 -11.03
C SER A 106 18.38 -2.82 -10.43
N MET A 107 17.42 -3.23 -11.28
CA MET A 107 16.25 -4.02 -10.89
C MET A 107 16.52 -5.51 -11.10
N LYS A 108 16.38 -6.30 -10.02
CA LYS A 108 16.61 -7.76 -10.06
C LYS A 108 15.33 -8.51 -9.78
N CYS A 109 14.88 -9.33 -10.72
CA CYS A 109 13.82 -10.30 -10.48
C CYS A 109 14.31 -11.32 -9.44
N ARG A 110 13.71 -11.30 -8.24
CA ARG A 110 14.05 -12.19 -7.13
C ARG A 110 12.78 -12.83 -6.56
N PRO A 111 12.84 -14.09 -6.10
CA PRO A 111 14.00 -15.00 -6.14
C PRO A 111 14.41 -15.38 -7.57
N LYS A 112 15.58 -16.03 -7.73
CA LYS A 112 15.94 -16.58 -9.06
C LYS A 112 14.80 -17.51 -9.49
N TYR A 113 14.41 -17.41 -10.76
CA TYR A 113 13.38 -18.30 -11.29
C TYR A 113 13.87 -19.75 -11.21
N GLU A 114 12.95 -20.66 -10.97
CA GLU A 114 13.14 -22.10 -11.09
C GLU A 114 12.22 -22.61 -12.20
N VAL A 115 12.75 -23.47 -13.06
CA VAL A 115 11.95 -24.10 -14.12
C VAL A 115 11.26 -25.31 -13.51
N VAL A 116 9.97 -25.16 -13.19
CA VAL A 116 9.16 -26.23 -12.56
C VAL A 116 8.57 -27.22 -13.58
N GLY A 117 8.73 -26.97 -14.88
CA GLY A 117 8.35 -27.87 -15.96
C GLY A 117 8.21 -27.16 -17.31
N LYS A 118 7.54 -27.80 -18.26
CA LYS A 118 7.21 -27.24 -19.59
C LYS A 118 5.69 -27.30 -19.77
N GLY A 119 5.12 -26.28 -20.42
CA GLY A 119 3.68 -26.16 -20.64
C GLY A 119 2.91 -25.68 -19.39
N LEU A 120 1.63 -25.38 -19.59
CA LEU A 120 0.75 -24.87 -18.52
C LEU A 120 0.36 -25.97 -17.53
N GLU A 121 0.41 -27.24 -17.96
CA GLU A 121 0.20 -28.43 -17.15
C GLU A 121 1.21 -28.59 -16.00
N ALA A 122 2.38 -27.95 -16.11
CA ALA A 122 3.39 -27.92 -15.05
C ALA A 122 3.13 -26.81 -14.01
N VAL A 123 2.21 -25.88 -14.28
CA VAL A 123 1.80 -24.87 -13.30
C VAL A 123 0.83 -25.52 -12.33
N GLN A 124 1.04 -25.29 -11.03
CA GLN A 124 0.18 -25.77 -9.95
C GLN A 124 -1.31 -25.64 -10.33
N MET A 125 -1.96 -26.77 -10.60
CA MET A 125 -3.41 -26.84 -10.74
C MET A 125 -4.00 -26.72 -9.33
N ARG A 126 -4.74 -25.63 -9.11
CA ARG A 126 -5.49 -25.22 -7.91
C ARG A 126 -5.69 -26.34 -6.86
N TRP A 127 -5.23 -26.12 -5.62
CA TRP A 127 -5.62 -26.92 -4.47
C TRP A 127 -7.16 -26.87 -4.31
N ILE A 128 -7.80 -28.04 -4.32
CA ILE A 128 -9.20 -28.23 -3.92
C ILE A 128 -9.27 -28.21 -2.40
#